data_AF-A0A950R392-F1
#
_entry.id   AF-A0A950R392-F1
#
_cell.length_a   1.000
_cell.length_b   1.000
_cell.length_c   1.000
_cell.angle_alpha   90.00
_cell.angle_beta   90.00
_cell.angle_gamma   90.00
#
_symmetry.space_group_name_H-M   'P 1'
#
loop_
_entity.id
_entity.type
_entity.pdbx_description
1 polymer ?
#
loop_
_entity_poly.entity_id
_entity_poly.type
_entity_poly.pdbx_seq_one_letter_code
_entity_poly.pdbx_strand_id
1 'polypeptide(L)'
;METLAQESGLEAVLLRYGFFYGPETWFSRDGDVGEQVRRSEVLVIGNGEGISNWVHVEDAAAATCAALTVDPGVYNVVDDQPVAQSVWLAAFAKFLGAPYPPTVSEEQALRNSGPDAVYYATKLREASNRKARGKLSFRPRPLEWLGAQASTAV
;
A
#
# COMPACT_ATOMS: atom_id res chain seq x y z
N MET A 1 9.06 11.41 15.50
CA MET A 1 8.99 10.20 16.36
C MET A 1 10.25 9.36 16.27
N GLU A 2 10.78 9.04 15.09
CA GLU A 2 12.02 8.24 14.98
C GLU A 2 13.24 8.89 15.62
N THR A 3 13.44 10.18 15.35
CA THR A 3 14.48 10.99 15.99
C THR A 3 14.34 10.98 17.52
N LEU A 4 13.11 11.11 18.04
CA LEU A 4 12.84 11.09 19.48
C LEU A 4 13.12 9.72 20.11
N ALA A 5 12.79 8.62 19.42
CA ALA A 5 13.11 7.27 19.90
C ALA A 5 14.63 7.06 19.94
N GLN A 6 15.35 7.48 18.91
CA GLN A 6 16.81 7.41 18.85
C GLN A 6 17.48 8.28 19.94
N GLU A 7 16.91 9.43 20.26
CA GLU A 7 17.43 10.36 21.27
C GLU A 7 17.08 9.95 22.71
N SER A 8 16.09 9.07 22.90
CA SER A 8 15.61 8.67 24.23
C SER A 8 16.54 7.72 24.99
N GLY A 9 17.50 7.08 24.29
CA GLY A 9 18.32 6.00 24.84
C GLY A 9 17.58 4.69 25.06
N LEU A 10 16.31 4.59 24.62
CA LEU A 10 15.53 3.36 24.66
C LEU A 10 15.86 2.47 23.46
N GLU A 11 15.98 1.17 23.74
CA GLU A 11 15.97 0.15 22.70
C GLU A 11 14.56 0.06 22.10
N ALA A 12 14.40 0.50 20.85
CA ALA A 12 13.11 0.58 20.18
C ALA A 12 13.12 -0.14 18.83
N VAL A 13 12.04 -0.87 18.53
CA VAL A 13 11.75 -1.42 17.21
C VAL A 13 10.66 -0.55 16.56
N LEU A 14 10.96 0.00 15.38
CA LEU A 14 10.04 0.83 14.62
C LEU A 14 9.61 0.11 13.35
N LEU A 15 8.31 -0.15 13.23
CA LEU A 15 7.72 -0.76 12.04
C LEU A 15 7.08 0.32 11.16
N ARG A 16 7.56 0.43 9.93
CA ARG A 16 7.01 1.34 8.91
C ARG A 16 6.18 0.53 7.93
N TYR A 17 4.86 0.61 8.06
CA TYR A 17 3.93 -0.13 7.23
C TYR A 17 3.69 0.53 5.89
N GLY A 18 3.47 -0.31 4.87
CA GLY A 18 2.86 0.12 3.62
C GLY A 18 1.35 0.31 3.75
N PHE A 19 0.69 0.45 2.61
CA PHE A 19 -0.77 0.45 2.52
C PHE A 19 -1.31 -0.94 2.86
N PHE A 20 -2.20 -0.99 3.85
CA PHE A 20 -2.83 -2.23 4.27
C PHE A 20 -3.87 -2.72 3.27
N TYR A 21 -3.75 -3.96 2.84
CA TYR A 21 -4.77 -4.65 2.06
C TYR A 21 -5.20 -5.97 2.70
N GLY A 22 -6.32 -6.53 2.21
CA GLY A 22 -6.91 -7.77 2.72
C GLY A 22 -8.21 -7.51 3.47
N PRO A 23 -8.81 -8.55 4.08
CA PRO A 23 -10.11 -8.45 4.74
C PRO A 23 -10.19 -7.29 5.74
N GLU A 24 -11.34 -6.62 5.76
CA GLU A 24 -11.67 -5.52 6.70
C GLU A 24 -10.77 -4.27 6.61
N THR A 25 -9.98 -4.12 5.54
CA THR A 25 -9.25 -2.88 5.24
C THR A 25 -9.94 -2.04 4.17
N TRP A 26 -9.46 -0.80 4.00
CA TRP A 26 -9.92 0.09 2.93
C TRP A 26 -9.71 -0.51 1.54
N PHE A 27 -8.61 -1.23 1.34
CA PHE A 27 -8.24 -1.88 0.07
C PHE A 27 -8.60 -3.37 0.12
N SER A 28 -9.88 -3.63 0.33
CA SER A 28 -10.49 -4.95 0.25
C SER A 28 -11.62 -4.94 -0.76
N ARG A 29 -12.18 -6.11 -1.10
CA ARG A 29 -13.31 -6.20 -2.04
C ARG A 29 -14.49 -5.33 -1.62
N ASP A 30 -14.79 -5.29 -0.34
CA ASP A 30 -15.96 -4.58 0.21
C ASP A 30 -15.52 -3.40 1.10
N GLY A 31 -14.27 -2.97 0.95
CA GLY A 31 -13.69 -1.84 1.67
C GLY A 31 -14.07 -0.51 1.04
N ASP A 32 -13.86 0.57 1.80
CA ASP A 32 -14.25 1.93 1.40
C ASP A 32 -13.63 2.36 0.05
N VAL A 33 -12.34 2.07 -0.19
CA VAL A 33 -11.71 2.37 -1.49
C VAL A 33 -12.28 1.46 -2.59
N GLY A 34 -12.64 0.22 -2.27
CA GLY A 34 -13.31 -0.68 -3.20
C GLY A 34 -14.64 -0.11 -3.70
N GLU A 35 -15.46 0.40 -2.79
CA GLU A 35 -16.73 1.08 -3.12
C GLU A 35 -16.50 2.35 -3.95
N GLN A 36 -15.54 3.20 -3.57
CA GLN A 36 -15.20 4.40 -4.32
C GLN A 36 -14.72 4.07 -5.75
N VAL A 37 -13.95 2.98 -5.94
CA VAL A 37 -13.51 2.52 -7.26
C VAL A 37 -14.71 2.05 -8.10
N ARG A 38 -15.66 1.32 -7.53
CA ARG A 38 -16.91 0.95 -8.23
C ARG A 38 -17.71 2.16 -8.68
N ARG A 39 -17.70 3.23 -7.89
CA ARG A 39 -18.33 4.53 -8.21
C ARG A 39 -17.49 5.42 -9.13
N SER A 40 -16.31 4.98 -9.57
CA SER A 40 -15.37 5.77 -10.39
C SER A 40 -14.90 7.08 -9.72
N GLU A 41 -14.81 7.08 -8.39
CA GLU A 41 -14.40 8.26 -7.60
C GLU A 41 -12.88 8.29 -7.33
N VAL A 42 -12.21 7.13 -7.44
CA VAL A 42 -10.74 7.06 -7.33
C VAL A 42 -10.14 7.24 -8.72
N LEU A 43 -9.41 8.33 -8.89
CA LEU A 43 -8.86 8.76 -10.18
C LEU A 43 -7.37 8.47 -10.28
N VAL A 44 -6.91 8.15 -11.49
CA VAL A 44 -5.49 8.23 -11.83
C VAL A 44 -5.12 9.72 -11.98
N ILE A 45 -4.19 10.20 -11.16
CA ILE A 45 -3.78 11.61 -11.18
C ILE A 45 -2.50 11.74 -12.01
N GLY A 46 -2.53 12.62 -13.02
CA GLY A 46 -1.43 12.75 -13.99
C GLY A 46 -1.18 11.42 -14.69
N ASN A 47 0.07 10.97 -14.70
CA ASN A 47 0.46 9.66 -15.24
C ASN A 47 0.37 8.53 -14.19
N GLY A 48 0.01 8.83 -12.94
CA GLY A 48 -0.09 7.85 -11.86
C GLY A 48 1.23 7.15 -11.54
N GLU A 49 2.35 7.87 -11.57
CA GLU A 49 3.71 7.32 -11.42
C GLU A 49 4.13 7.04 -9.97
N GLY A 50 3.33 7.50 -9.00
CA GLY A 50 3.60 7.29 -7.58
C GLY A 50 3.58 5.81 -7.23
N ILE A 51 4.65 5.34 -6.59
CA ILE A 51 4.88 3.93 -6.29
C ILE A 51 4.31 3.58 -4.91
N SER A 52 3.17 2.89 -4.90
CA SER A 52 2.56 2.36 -3.68
C SER A 52 3.29 1.10 -3.21
N ASN A 53 3.57 1.03 -1.91
CA ASN A 53 4.13 -0.15 -1.24
C ASN A 53 3.03 -0.75 -0.36
N TRP A 54 2.77 -2.04 -0.49
CA TRP A 54 1.60 -2.68 0.12
C TRP A 54 1.98 -3.63 1.24
N VAL A 55 1.03 -4.01 2.08
CA VAL A 55 1.20 -5.11 3.03
C VAL A 55 -0.14 -5.74 3.34
N HIS A 56 -0.21 -7.07 3.29
CA HIS A 56 -1.43 -7.76 3.69
C HIS A 56 -1.62 -7.59 5.21
N VAL A 57 -2.83 -7.33 5.66
CA VAL A 57 -3.13 -7.03 7.08
C VAL A 57 -2.65 -8.14 8.02
N GLU A 58 -2.80 -9.40 7.63
CA GLU A 58 -2.28 -10.52 8.42
C GLU A 58 -0.74 -10.62 8.42
N ASP A 59 -0.08 -10.25 7.32
CA ASP A 59 1.39 -10.23 7.26
C ASP A 59 1.96 -9.12 8.16
N ALA A 60 1.28 -7.97 8.20
CA ALA A 60 1.63 -6.89 9.11
C ALA A 60 1.44 -7.30 10.58
N ALA A 61 0.36 -8.01 10.90
CA ALA A 61 0.15 -8.56 12.24
C ALA A 61 1.26 -9.56 12.62
N ALA A 62 1.62 -10.48 11.71
CA ALA A 62 2.71 -11.42 11.93
C ALA A 62 4.06 -10.70 12.14
N ALA A 63 4.36 -9.67 11.34
CA ALA A 63 5.55 -8.84 11.50
C ALA A 63 5.56 -8.09 12.85
N THR A 64 4.40 -7.62 13.32
CA THR A 64 4.24 -7.00 14.64
C THR A 64 4.60 -7.97 15.76
N CYS A 65 4.09 -9.20 15.70
CA CYS A 65 4.41 -10.24 16.68
C CYS A 65 5.91 -10.58 16.65
N ALA A 66 6.50 -10.73 15.46
CA ALA A 66 7.92 -11.01 15.32
C ALA A 66 8.81 -9.87 15.86
N ALA A 67 8.33 -8.63 15.80
CA ALA A 67 9.08 -7.47 16.26
C ALA A 67 9.37 -7.46 17.77
N LEU A 68 8.65 -8.26 18.56
CA LEU A 68 8.85 -8.39 20.01
C LEU A 68 10.19 -9.03 20.39
N THR A 69 10.84 -9.74 19.46
CA THR A 69 12.02 -10.56 19.76
C THR A 69 13.22 -10.24 18.87
N VAL A 70 13.19 -9.15 18.10
CA VAL A 70 14.29 -8.76 17.20
C VAL A 70 15.12 -7.62 17.75
N ASP A 71 16.31 -7.47 17.17
CA ASP A 71 17.20 -6.35 17.43
C ASP A 71 16.49 -5.00 17.21
N PRO A 72 16.73 -3.99 18.05
CA PRO A 72 16.24 -2.64 17.85
C PRO A 72 16.53 -2.07 16.46
N GLY A 73 15.68 -1.14 16.03
CA GLY A 73 15.83 -0.34 14.83
C GLY A 73 14.59 -0.33 13.96
N VAL A 74 14.76 0.23 12.75
CA VAL A 74 13.67 0.49 11.81
C VAL A 74 13.54 -0.66 10.81
N TYR A 75 12.30 -1.07 10.53
CA TYR A 75 11.94 -2.12 9.58
C TYR A 75 10.78 -1.66 8.70
N ASN A 76 10.95 -1.69 7.38
CA ASN A 76 9.83 -1.48 6.46
C ASN A 76 9.07 -2.80 6.30
N VAL A 77 7.79 -2.79 6.64
CA VAL A 77 6.88 -3.94 6.53
C VAL A 77 6.00 -3.70 5.30
N VAL A 78 6.59 -4.00 4.14
CA VAL A 78 5.99 -3.84 2.82
C VAL A 78 6.28 -5.07 1.97
N ASP A 79 5.45 -5.35 0.99
CA ASP A 79 5.57 -6.48 0.07
C ASP A 79 6.79 -6.36 -0.85
N ASP A 80 6.93 -7.33 -1.76
CA ASP A 80 8.01 -7.36 -2.75
C ASP A 80 7.59 -6.72 -4.09
N GLN A 81 6.41 -6.09 -4.17
CA GLN A 81 5.79 -5.62 -5.41
C GLN A 81 5.41 -4.13 -5.36
N PRO A 82 6.39 -3.22 -5.22
CA PRO A 82 6.14 -1.79 -5.37
C PRO A 82 5.56 -1.50 -6.75
N VAL A 83 4.43 -0.77 -6.80
CA VAL A 83 3.65 -0.64 -8.03
C VAL A 83 3.09 0.77 -8.20
N ALA A 84 3.15 1.28 -9.42
CA ALA A 84 2.65 2.61 -9.78
C ALA A 84 1.12 2.71 -9.60
N GLN A 85 0.63 3.91 -9.27
CA GLN A 85 -0.80 4.20 -9.09
C GLN A 85 -1.65 3.76 -10.28
N SER A 86 -1.22 4.11 -11.50
CA SER A 86 -1.93 3.76 -12.73
C SER A 86 -2.04 2.25 -12.93
N VAL A 87 -1.05 1.47 -12.46
CA VAL A 87 -1.01 0.02 -12.61
C VAL A 87 -1.88 -0.66 -11.56
N TRP A 88 -1.68 -0.35 -10.27
CA TRP A 88 -2.44 -1.04 -9.23
C TRP A 88 -3.91 -0.67 -9.25
N LEU A 89 -4.26 0.59 -9.55
CA LEU A 89 -5.65 1.04 -9.53
C LEU A 89 -6.44 0.40 -10.67
N ALA A 90 -5.84 0.27 -11.86
CA ALA A 90 -6.44 -0.45 -12.98
C ALA A 90 -6.62 -1.94 -12.67
N ALA A 91 -5.62 -2.58 -12.08
CA ALA A 91 -5.69 -3.99 -11.68
C ALA A 91 -6.74 -4.22 -10.58
N PHE A 92 -6.80 -3.33 -9.59
CA PHE A 92 -7.78 -3.38 -8.51
C PHE A 92 -9.21 -3.18 -9.03
N ALA A 93 -9.44 -2.19 -9.90
CA ALA A 93 -10.75 -2.02 -10.56
C ALA A 93 -11.19 -3.29 -11.31
N LYS A 94 -10.28 -3.91 -12.07
CA LYS A 94 -10.54 -5.19 -12.75
C LYS A 94 -10.89 -6.31 -11.76
N PHE A 95 -10.13 -6.44 -10.67
CA PHE A 95 -10.37 -7.44 -9.63
C PHE A 95 -11.75 -7.29 -8.96
N LEU A 96 -12.22 -6.05 -8.81
CA LEU A 96 -13.53 -5.70 -8.27
C LEU A 96 -14.69 -5.86 -9.28
N GLY A 97 -14.40 -6.04 -10.57
CA GLY A 97 -15.40 -5.97 -11.64
C GLY A 97 -15.93 -4.54 -11.87
N ALA A 98 -15.15 -3.52 -11.50
CA ALA A 98 -15.50 -2.11 -11.61
C ALA A 98 -15.10 -1.53 -12.99
N PRO A 99 -15.65 -0.36 -13.37
CA PRO A 99 -15.19 0.39 -14.54
C PRO A 99 -13.69 0.71 -14.48
N TYR A 100 -13.07 0.89 -15.64
CA TYR A 100 -11.69 1.34 -15.71
C TYR A 100 -11.56 2.75 -15.07
N PRO A 101 -10.55 3.01 -14.21
CA PRO A 101 -10.43 4.27 -13.50
C PRO A 101 -10.26 5.47 -14.44
N PRO A 102 -10.98 6.60 -14.23
CA PRO A 102 -10.77 7.81 -15.01
C PRO A 102 -9.43 8.47 -14.67
N THR A 103 -8.94 9.33 -15.58
CA THR A 103 -7.72 10.12 -15.39
C THR A 103 -8.06 11.60 -15.16
N VAL A 104 -7.27 12.30 -14.34
CA VAL A 104 -7.39 13.73 -14.08
C VAL A 104 -6.01 14.41 -14.09
N SER A 105 -5.93 15.69 -14.45
CA SER A 105 -4.66 16.40 -14.39
C SER A 105 -4.20 16.66 -12.94
N GLU A 106 -2.88 16.79 -12.71
CA GLU A 106 -2.34 17.13 -11.39
C GLU A 106 -2.91 18.47 -10.87
N GLU A 107 -3.11 19.44 -11.75
CA GLU A 107 -3.66 20.76 -11.40
C GLU A 107 -5.12 20.68 -10.94
N GLN A 108 -5.95 19.89 -11.63
CA GLN A 108 -7.34 19.63 -11.25
C GLN A 108 -7.41 18.84 -9.94
N ALA A 109 -6.59 17.81 -9.78
CA ALA A 109 -6.50 17.03 -8.55
C ALA A 109 -6.03 17.87 -7.37
N LEU A 110 -5.07 18.78 -7.56
CA LEU A 110 -4.62 19.70 -6.53
C LEU A 110 -5.76 20.57 -6.01
N ARG A 111 -6.61 21.08 -6.90
CA ARG A 111 -7.78 21.89 -6.51
C ARG A 111 -8.86 21.08 -5.78
N ASN A 112 -9.12 19.86 -6.22
CA ASN A 112 -10.27 19.09 -5.74
C ASN A 112 -9.96 18.18 -4.54
N SER A 113 -8.73 17.67 -4.47
CA SER A 113 -8.30 16.62 -3.53
C SER A 113 -7.07 17.01 -2.71
N GLY A 114 -6.44 18.14 -3.02
CA GLY A 114 -5.32 18.68 -2.25
C GLY A 114 -3.95 18.09 -2.62
N PRO A 115 -2.87 18.65 -2.04
CA PRO A 115 -1.49 18.31 -2.40
C PRO A 115 -1.09 16.88 -2.03
N ASP A 116 -1.64 16.31 -0.95
CA ASP A 116 -1.30 14.96 -0.52
C ASP A 116 -1.79 13.90 -1.52
N ALA A 117 -2.99 14.07 -2.09
CA ALA A 117 -3.50 13.18 -3.13
C ALA A 117 -2.60 13.19 -4.36
N VAL A 118 -2.15 14.37 -4.79
CA VAL A 118 -1.21 14.52 -5.91
C VAL A 118 0.13 13.86 -5.57
N TYR A 119 0.67 14.11 -4.38
CA TYR A 119 1.93 13.52 -3.93
C TYR A 119 1.86 11.99 -3.92
N TYR A 120 0.80 11.41 -3.34
CA TYR A 120 0.62 9.97 -3.28
C TYR A 120 0.53 9.33 -4.67
N ALA A 121 -0.21 9.97 -5.56
CA ALA A 121 -0.44 9.46 -6.91
C ALA A 121 0.76 9.62 -7.85
N THR A 122 1.65 10.60 -7.64
CA THR A 122 2.70 10.93 -8.62
C THR A 122 4.14 10.90 -8.10
N LYS A 123 4.36 10.95 -6.77
CA LYS A 123 5.71 11.15 -6.19
C LYS A 123 6.17 10.08 -5.21
N LEU A 124 5.28 9.18 -4.75
CA LEU A 124 5.69 8.10 -3.84
C LEU A 124 6.83 7.26 -4.44
N ARG A 125 7.69 6.76 -3.55
CA ARG A 125 8.86 5.97 -3.89
C ARG A 125 8.74 4.55 -3.34
N GLU A 126 9.44 3.63 -4.00
CA GLU A 126 9.60 2.27 -3.51
C GLU A 126 10.29 2.24 -2.15
N ALA A 127 9.94 1.24 -1.34
CA ALA A 127 10.56 0.94 -0.07
C ALA A 127 11.14 -0.48 -0.09
N SER A 128 12.34 -0.65 0.45
CA SER A 128 12.95 -1.99 0.59
C SER A 128 12.56 -2.65 1.90
N ASN A 129 12.11 -3.90 1.84
CA ASN A 129 11.80 -4.76 3.00
C ASN A 129 12.97 -5.70 3.38
N ARG A 130 14.16 -5.55 2.78
CA ARG A 130 15.27 -6.51 2.92
C ARG A 130 15.60 -6.85 4.38
N LYS A 131 15.62 -5.83 5.24
CA LYS A 131 15.89 -5.99 6.68
C LYS A 131 14.77 -6.77 7.37
N ALA A 132 13.51 -6.47 7.06
CA ALA A 132 12.36 -7.20 7.60
C ALA A 132 12.39 -8.68 7.19
N ARG A 133 12.69 -8.99 5.92
CA ARG A 133 12.81 -10.38 5.46
C ARG A 133 13.88 -11.19 6.20
N GLY A 134 15.01 -10.54 6.51
CA GLY A 134 16.15 -11.17 7.16
C GLY A 134 16.00 -11.31 8.68
N LYS A 135 15.38 -10.33 9.34
CA LYS A 135 15.33 -10.25 10.81
C LYS A 135 13.98 -10.64 11.41
N LEU A 136 12.87 -10.27 10.76
CA LEU A 136 11.52 -10.61 11.21
C LEU A 136 11.03 -11.94 10.63
N SER A 137 11.86 -12.63 9.84
CA SER A 137 11.43 -13.74 8.97
C SER A 137 10.23 -13.38 8.09
N PHE A 138 10.09 -12.10 7.74
CA PHE A 138 8.95 -11.57 7.02
C PHE A 138 8.85 -12.19 5.62
N ARG A 139 7.66 -12.71 5.27
CA ARG A 139 7.36 -13.35 3.98
C ARG A 139 6.03 -12.79 3.46
N PRO A 140 6.05 -11.64 2.77
CA PRO A 140 4.82 -10.99 2.33
C PRO A 140 4.12 -11.83 1.26
N ARG A 141 2.79 -11.83 1.32
CA ARG A 141 1.92 -12.37 0.27
C ARG A 141 1.92 -11.45 -0.95
N PRO A 142 1.84 -12.00 -2.18
CA PRO A 142 1.70 -11.20 -3.39
C PRO A 142 0.32 -10.52 -3.45
N LEU A 143 0.23 -9.42 -4.18
CA LEU A 143 -1.02 -8.69 -4.38
C LEU A 143 -2.03 -9.52 -5.17
N GLU A 144 -3.16 -9.86 -4.53
CA GLU A 144 -4.21 -10.70 -5.12
C GLU A 144 -4.79 -10.14 -6.42
N TRP A 145 -4.87 -8.81 -6.54
CA TRP A 145 -5.40 -8.14 -7.72
C TRP A 145 -4.40 -7.92 -8.86
N LEU A 146 -3.08 -8.02 -8.61
CA LEU A 146 -2.09 -7.98 -9.69
C LEU A 146 -1.96 -9.32 -10.42
N GLY A 147 -2.24 -10.43 -9.74
CA GLY A 147 -2.15 -11.79 -10.29
C GLY A 147 -3.48 -12.40 -10.75
N ALA A 148 -4.63 -11.80 -10.42
CA ALA A 148 -5.93 -12.35 -10.78
C ALA A 148 -6.19 -12.30 -12.29
N GLN A 149 -5.96 -13.43 -12.97
CA GLN A 149 -6.79 -13.80 -14.11
C GLN A 149 -8.23 -13.90 -13.61
N ALA A 150 -9.17 -13.24 -14.29
CA ALA A 150 -10.56 -13.14 -13.87
C ALA A 150 -11.10 -14.52 -13.46
N SER A 151 -11.36 -14.70 -12.16
CA SER A 151 -12.10 -15.87 -11.70
C SER A 151 -13.50 -15.72 -12.27
N THR A 152 -13.74 -16.44 -13.36
CA THR A 152 -15.07 -16.57 -13.96
C THR A 152 -15.81 -17.53 -13.04
N ALA A 153 -16.63 -16.98 -12.14
CA ALA A 153 -17.60 -17.79 -11.42
C ALA A 153 -18.62 -18.31 -12.44
N VAL A 154 -18.78 -19.63 -12.44
CA VAL A 154 -19.71 -20.44 -13.24
C VAL A 154 -21.13 -20.27 -12.76
#